data_AF-A0A6N4X5Z9-F1
#
_entry.id   AF-A0A6N4X5Z9-F1
#
_cell.length_a   1.000
_cell.length_b   1.000
_cell.length_c   1.000
_cell.angle_alpha   90.00
_cell.angle_beta   90.00
_cell.angle_gamma   90.00
#
_symmetry.space_group_name_H-M   'P 1'
#
loop_
_entity.id
_entity.type
_entity.pdbx_description
1 polymer ?
#
loop_
_entity_poly.entity_id
_entity_poly.type
_entity_poly.pdbx_seq_one_letter_code
_entity_poly.pdbx_strand_id
1 'polypeptide(L)'
;MIETIKEYASKRIDLLKIEATEKTSLSAGIITYFVVLLIAFIFFIILFNFGIAFLIGKAFNNTSYGFLAVAGLYLVIMILVIVFKKKIINSVADTVIKFLNH
;
A
#
# COMPACT_ATOMS: atom_id res chain seq x y z
N MET A 1 -49.47 -16.82 19.54
CA MET A 1 -49.25 -16.42 18.13
C MET A 1 -48.37 -15.18 17.98
N ILE A 2 -48.48 -14.17 18.86
CA ILE A 2 -47.60 -12.97 18.84
C ILE A 2 -46.18 -13.30 19.36
N GLU A 3 -46.08 -14.24 20.29
CA GLU A 3 -44.83 -14.64 20.94
C GLU A 3 -43.86 -15.35 19.99
N THR A 4 -44.37 -16.22 19.12
CA THR A 4 -43.59 -16.87 18.06
C THR A 4 -43.07 -15.89 17.01
N ILE A 5 -43.84 -14.85 16.65
CA ILE A 5 -43.39 -13.81 15.71
C ILE A 5 -42.23 -13.01 16.30
N LYS A 6 -42.30 -12.71 17.60
CA LYS A 6 -41.24 -12.00 18.34
C LYS A 6 -39.96 -12.83 18.43
N GLU A 7 -40.09 -14.14 18.64
CA GLU A 7 -38.98 -15.09 18.75
C GLU A 7 -38.28 -15.34 17.39
N TYR A 8 -39.03 -15.32 16.30
CA TYR A 8 -38.48 -15.36 14.94
C TYR A 8 -37.83 -14.03 14.54
N ALA A 9 -38.40 -12.90 14.95
CA ALA A 9 -37.81 -11.58 14.74
C ALA A 9 -36.50 -11.42 15.52
N SER A 10 -36.44 -11.86 16.78
CA SER A 10 -35.21 -11.85 17.57
C SER A 10 -34.15 -12.78 17.00
N LYS A 11 -34.51 -14.00 16.55
CA LYS A 11 -33.58 -14.90 15.87
C LYS A 11 -33.01 -14.32 14.58
N ARG A 12 -33.81 -13.61 13.77
CA ARG A 12 -33.30 -12.93 12.57
C ARG A 12 -32.39 -11.76 12.90
N ILE A 13 -32.67 -11.01 13.98
CA ILE A 13 -31.79 -9.94 14.47
C ILE A 13 -30.46 -10.51 14.97
N ASP A 14 -30.49 -11.63 15.71
CA ASP A 14 -29.27 -12.31 16.15
C ASP A 14 -28.47 -12.88 14.98
N LEU A 15 -29.13 -13.45 13.96
CA LEU A 15 -28.48 -13.90 12.73
C LEU A 15 -27.83 -12.74 11.97
N LEU A 16 -28.51 -11.60 11.84
CA LEU A 16 -27.95 -10.39 11.22
C LEU A 16 -26.77 -9.84 12.01
N LYS A 17 -26.81 -9.93 13.35
CA LYS A 17 -25.72 -9.47 14.22
C LYS A 17 -24.51 -10.40 14.14
N ILE A 18 -24.73 -11.71 14.03
CA ILE A 18 -23.67 -12.70 13.82
C ILE A 18 -23.06 -12.53 12.44
N GLU A 19 -23.85 -12.42 11.36
CA GLU A 19 -23.34 -12.16 10.01
C GLU A 19 -22.62 -10.81 9.90
N ALA A 20 -23.15 -9.76 10.54
CA ALA A 20 -22.49 -8.45 10.59
C ALA A 20 -21.14 -8.53 11.33
N THR A 21 -21.09 -9.27 12.45
CA THR A 21 -19.85 -9.46 13.21
C THR A 21 -18.84 -10.29 12.43
N GLU A 22 -19.29 -11.31 11.70
CA GLU A 22 -18.45 -12.21 10.91
C GLU A 22 -17.89 -11.50 9.65
N LYS A 23 -18.72 -10.75 8.91
CA LYS A 23 -18.26 -9.92 7.79
C LYS A 23 -17.32 -8.80 8.22
N THR A 24 -17.57 -8.19 9.38
CA THR A 24 -16.70 -7.14 9.92
C THR A 24 -15.39 -7.73 10.43
N SER A 25 -15.40 -8.92 11.04
CA SER A 25 -14.20 -9.60 11.52
C SER A 25 -13.35 -10.18 10.39
N LEU A 26 -13.97 -10.71 9.33
CA LEU A 26 -13.26 -11.13 8.11
C LEU A 26 -12.68 -9.92 7.36
N SER A 27 -13.43 -8.82 7.25
CA SER A 27 -12.90 -7.58 6.64
C SER A 27 -11.77 -6.99 7.49
N ALA A 28 -11.90 -6.96 8.81
CA ALA A 28 -10.85 -6.51 9.72
C ALA A 28 -9.62 -7.41 9.67
N GLY A 29 -9.81 -8.73 9.53
CA GLY A 29 -8.73 -9.70 9.33
C GLY A 29 -8.00 -9.51 8.00
N ILE A 30 -8.74 -9.27 6.91
CA ILE A 30 -8.15 -8.98 5.58
C ILE A 30 -7.39 -7.66 5.61
N ILE A 31 -7.95 -6.61 6.21
CA ILE A 31 -7.28 -5.31 6.36
C ILE A 31 -6.02 -5.47 7.21
N THR A 32 -6.09 -6.18 8.34
CA THR A 32 -4.93 -6.43 9.20
C THR A 32 -3.86 -7.23 8.48
N TYR A 33 -4.24 -8.29 7.76
CA TYR A 33 -3.32 -9.05 6.91
C TYR A 33 -2.65 -8.15 5.86
N PHE A 34 -3.42 -7.30 5.17
CA PHE A 34 -2.90 -6.38 4.17
C PHE A 34 -1.94 -5.36 4.78
N VAL A 35 -2.26 -4.82 5.96
CA VAL A 35 -1.39 -3.88 6.68
C VAL A 35 -0.09 -4.55 7.09
N VAL A 36 -0.15 -5.75 7.68
CA VAL A 36 1.06 -6.51 8.06
C VAL A 36 1.89 -6.86 6.82
N LEU A 37 1.25 -7.29 5.74
CA LEU A 37 1.92 -7.57 4.46
C LEU A 37 2.58 -6.32 3.88
N LEU A 38 1.91 -5.17 3.92
CA LEU A 38 2.44 -3.89 3.47
C LEU A 38 3.66 -3.48 4.29
N ILE A 39 3.59 -3.59 5.62
CA ILE A 39 4.72 -3.28 6.51
C ILE A 39 5.90 -4.22 6.20
N ALA A 40 5.65 -5.53 6.10
CA ALA A 40 6.69 -6.50 5.75
C ALA A 40 7.33 -6.20 4.38
N PHE A 41 6.51 -5.81 3.40
CA PHE A 41 6.98 -5.45 2.07
C PHE A 41 7.82 -4.17 2.07
N ILE A 42 7.43 -3.15 2.83
CA ILE A 42 8.22 -1.93 3.02
C ILE A 42 9.58 -2.27 3.66
N PHE A 43 9.59 -3.09 4.71
CA PHE A 43 10.81 -3.57 5.34
C PHE A 43 11.72 -4.32 4.35
N PHE A 44 11.13 -5.20 3.53
CA PHE A 44 11.86 -5.92 2.48
C PHE A 44 12.51 -4.97 1.48
N ILE A 45 11.80 -3.95 0.99
CA ILE A 45 12.34 -2.95 0.04
C ILE A 45 13.51 -2.16 0.65
N ILE A 46 13.40 -1.79 1.93
CA ILE A 46 14.47 -1.08 2.64
C ILE A 46 15.73 -1.96 2.72
N LEU A 47 15.58 -3.19 3.22
CA LEU A 47 16.68 -4.16 3.31
C LEU A 47 17.29 -4.47 1.94
N PHE A 48 16.45 -4.58 0.91
CA PHE A 48 16.90 -4.80 -0.46
C PHE A 48 17.74 -3.63 -1.00
N ASN A 49 17.35 -2.39 -0.70
CA ASN A 49 18.15 -1.20 -1.02
C ASN A 49 19.51 -1.22 -0.34
N PHE A 50 19.55 -1.56 0.96
CA PHE A 50 20.80 -1.75 1.69
C PHE A 50 21.65 -2.86 1.06
N GLY A 51 21.04 -3.98 0.67
CA GLY A 51 21.73 -5.09 -0.01
C GLY A 51 22.39 -4.67 -1.32
N ILE A 52 21.68 -3.90 -2.16
CA ILE A 52 22.24 -3.34 -3.39
C ILE A 52 23.39 -2.38 -3.09
N ALA A 53 23.22 -1.48 -2.12
CA ALA A 53 24.27 -0.54 -1.70
C ALA A 53 25.53 -1.29 -1.25
N PHE A 54 25.39 -2.35 -0.45
CA PHE A 54 26.51 -3.18 -0.01
C PHE A 54 27.14 -3.98 -1.15
N LEU A 55 26.36 -4.51 -2.08
CA LEU A 55 26.87 -5.27 -3.22
C LEU A 55 27.69 -4.39 -4.16
N ILE A 56 27.18 -3.19 -4.46
CA ILE A 56 27.92 -2.17 -5.20
C ILE A 56 29.16 -1.76 -4.40
N GLY A 57 29.01 -1.45 -3.11
CA GLY A 57 30.13 -1.07 -2.24
C GLY A 57 31.25 -2.11 -2.18
N LYS A 58 30.91 -3.40 -2.15
CA LYS A 58 31.88 -4.50 -2.19
C LYS A 58 32.59 -4.59 -3.54
N ALA A 59 31.89 -4.38 -4.66
CA ALA A 59 32.51 -4.32 -5.98
C ALA A 59 33.53 -3.18 -6.11
N PHE A 60 33.29 -2.06 -5.43
CA PHE A 60 34.22 -0.92 -5.35
C PHE A 60 35.24 -1.02 -4.20
N ASN A 61 35.34 -2.16 -3.50
CA ASN A 61 36.19 -2.39 -2.31
C ASN A 61 36.00 -1.39 -1.17
N ASN A 62 34.92 -0.61 -1.19
CA ASN A 62 34.62 0.38 -0.17
C ASN A 62 33.12 0.65 -0.12
N THR A 63 32.52 0.28 1.01
CA THR A 63 31.09 0.39 1.29
C THR A 63 30.56 1.81 1.13
N SER A 64 31.37 2.85 1.40
CA SER A 64 30.98 4.25 1.26
C SER A 64 30.62 4.62 -0.18
N TYR A 65 31.31 4.06 -1.17
CA TYR A 65 30.99 4.28 -2.59
C TYR A 65 29.67 3.63 -3.00
N GLY A 66 29.31 2.50 -2.37
CA GLY A 66 28.03 1.83 -2.58
C GLY A 66 26.85 2.70 -2.18
N PHE A 67 26.91 3.32 -1.00
CA PHE A 67 25.89 4.27 -0.55
C PHE A 67 25.89 5.56 -1.38
N LEU A 68 27.07 6.09 -1.75
CA LEU A 68 27.17 7.27 -2.62
C LEU A 68 26.58 7.02 -4.02
N ALA A 69 26.78 5.85 -4.60
CA ALA A 69 26.21 5.48 -5.89
C ALA A 69 24.69 5.42 -5.82
N VAL A 70 24.14 4.79 -4.78
CA VAL A 70 22.68 4.73 -4.55
C VAL A 70 22.11 6.13 -4.32
N ALA A 71 22.77 6.96 -3.51
CA ALA A 71 22.36 8.35 -3.28
C ALA A 71 22.40 9.19 -4.57
N GLY A 72 23.44 9.04 -5.39
CA GLY A 72 23.53 9.69 -6.70
C GLY A 72 22.42 9.27 -7.65
N LEU A 73 22.06 7.98 -7.66
CA LEU A 73 20.95 7.46 -8.45
C LEU A 73 19.61 8.08 -8.02
N TYR A 74 19.36 8.16 -6.71
CA TYR A 74 18.18 8.85 -6.17
C TYR A 74 18.16 10.35 -6.52
N LEU A 75 19.31 11.02 -6.52
CA LEU A 75 19.44 12.42 -6.91
C LEU A 75 19.12 12.62 -8.41
N VAL A 76 19.61 11.74 -9.29
CA VAL A 76 19.29 11.76 -10.72
C VAL A 76 17.79 11.58 -10.95
N ILE A 77 17.15 10.63 -10.25
CA ILE A 77 15.70 10.43 -10.30
C ILE A 77 14.97 11.71 -9.85
N MET A 78 15.42 12.35 -8.76
CA MET A 78 14.84 13.60 -8.28
C MET A 78 14.90 14.72 -9.32
N ILE A 79 16.04 14.89 -9.98
CA ILE A 79 16.20 15.86 -11.07
C ILE A 79 15.25 15.53 -12.23
N LEU A 80 15.18 14.27 -12.65
CA LEU A 80 14.25 13.83 -13.69
C LEU A 80 12.80 14.18 -13.34
N VAL A 81 12.36 13.89 -12.11
CA VAL A 81 11.00 14.23 -11.65
C VAL A 81 10.75 15.73 -11.71
N ILE A 82 11.72 16.56 -11.32
CA ILE A 82 11.59 18.03 -11.39
C ILE A 82 11.47 18.52 -12.84
N VAL A 83 12.26 17.97 -13.76
CA VAL A 83 12.19 18.34 -15.19
C VAL A 83 10.86 17.88 -15.79
N PHE A 84 10.42 16.66 -15.49
CA PHE A 84 9.17 16.10 -16.01
C PHE A 84 7.92 16.55 -15.24
N LYS A 85 8.07 17.36 -14.18
CA LYS A 85 6.99 17.95 -13.37
C LYS A 85 5.81 18.42 -14.22
N LYS A 86 6.07 19.25 -15.23
CA LYS A 86 4.99 19.80 -16.08
C LYS A 86 4.25 18.72 -16.85
N LYS A 87 4.98 17.72 -17.37
CA LYS A 87 4.39 16.60 -18.11
C LYS A 87 3.56 15.69 -17.21
N ILE A 88 4.05 15.41 -16.00
CA ILE A 88 3.34 14.60 -15.00
C ILE A 88 2.06 15.30 -14.57
N ILE A 89 2.12 16.59 -14.21
CA ILE A 89 0.94 17.36 -13.78
C ILE A 89 -0.13 17.40 -14.88
N ASN A 90 0.27 17.71 -16.12
CA ASN A 90 -0.68 17.76 -17.23
C ASN A 90 -1.29 16.38 -17.52
N SER A 91 -0.49 15.30 -17.48
CA SER A 91 -1.00 13.94 -17.71
C SER A 91 -1.98 13.49 -16.64
N VAL A 92 -1.74 13.85 -15.36
CA VAL A 92 -2.67 13.55 -14.27
C VAL A 92 -3.95 14.38 -14.41
N ALA A 93 -3.83 15.68 -14.72
CA ALA A 93 -4.98 16.55 -14.95
C ALA A 93 -5.86 16.06 -16.11
N ASP A 94 -5.25 15.69 -17.24
CA ASP A 94 -5.96 15.15 -18.40
C ASP A 94 -6.66 13.84 -18.06
N THR A 95 -6.03 12.97 -17.26
CA THR A 95 -6.63 11.70 -16.81
C THR A 95 -7.84 11.95 -15.91
N VAL A 96 -7.75 12.90 -14.97
CA VAL A 96 -8.87 13.27 -14.10
C VAL A 96 -10.02 13.88 -14.91
N ILE A 97 -9.72 14.77 -15.87
CA ILE A 97 -10.74 15.36 -16.76
C ILE A 97 -11.43 14.27 -17.59
N LYS A 98 -10.67 13.29 -18.10
CA LYS A 98 -11.24 12.16 -18.86
C LYS A 98 -12.13 11.25 -18.01
N PHE A 99 -11.79 11.06 -16.74
CA PHE A 99 -12.58 10.30 -15.77
C PHE A 99 -13.88 11.02 -15.36
N LEU A 100 -13.91 12.36 -15.39
CA LEU A 100 -15.05 13.17 -14.97
C LEU A 100 -16.03 13.46 -16.13
N ASN A 101 -15.57 13.34 -17.37
CA ASN A 101 -16.37 13.52 -18.59
C ASN A 101 -16.94 12.18 -19.12
N HIS A 102 -16.98 11.15 -18.28
CA HIS A 102 -17.62 9.85 -18.49
C HIS A 102 -18.59 9.60 -17.34
#